data_AF-A0A151GU39-F1
#
_entry.id   AF-A0A151GU39-F1
#
_cell.length_a   1.000
_cell.length_b   1.000
_cell.length_c   1.000
_cell.angle_alpha   90.00
_cell.angle_beta   90.00
_cell.angle_gamma   90.00
#
_symmetry.space_group_name_H-M   'P 1'
#
loop_
_entity.id
_entity.type
_entity.pdbx_description
1 polymer ?
#
loop_
_entity_poly.entity_id
_entity_poly.type
_entity_poly.pdbx_seq_one_letter_code
_entity_poly.pdbx_strand_id
1 'polypeptide(L)'
;MMRTFLLAALIYTVAPVAADFLGPRYPIPIDVTSNKSAVAAYWHKITSGLETLLKHDNGYTSRERELNNTSFSLGFFSARDGQMDLLEFHHTARGVANGTRGARKVDGNTIYRINSLTQLMTMYAGLLTIKSEDWDRPLLELMPELQNNQTYSAIRRKAHSKVDATNAVPWGHISLRAVVGYLSGIPRDAVGQGNRPFVGTEDLFGHPEDPWAPPFYATERGLPSIYLNDSRDPARPVYVDLVNTIRSKTNTPWGSYLLGLANRSPTFLPWASPAVSNNGYVILGEVIRKTTGSETETTLLKNVFHPLGMTNSTTFRVKDESEALIPAGENVYKDFSSNLHISSPAFGGYSTLRDLARLGVGILNHTLLSAEETRRWMKPLSHTDRVWVSLGAPWEIMRHVDTGSNIVTDVYCKAGNSLAYSSFFCLLPDYDVGFTVLSASTTKSRLRLTGMLADTILDNLVPGLLAQGAAEAKDRFAGTYTTKAMGSQVSLKISVNQTVGAPPGLILSNFTYNGTDLLANGLLPNRLVPTIADTKNGKFAFRLVRQEGFPLGAVGRFADWESLSWAEVGRRTYANADLDLFVFDVDKKGGATAVCPVAFRVHMERNHKA
;
A
#
# COMPACT_ATOMS: atom_id res chain seq x y z
N MET A 1 -33.77 -16.59 38.40
CA MET A 1 -34.14 -16.03 37.09
C MET A 1 -33.16 -14.95 36.59
N MET A 2 -32.67 -14.02 37.43
CA MET A 2 -31.77 -12.93 36.96
C MET A 2 -30.36 -13.38 36.52
N ARG A 3 -29.79 -14.43 37.14
CA ARG A 3 -28.49 -15.02 36.73
C ARG A 3 -28.52 -15.68 35.36
N THR A 4 -29.65 -16.30 35.00
CA THR A 4 -29.82 -17.02 33.72
C THR A 4 -30.01 -16.05 32.55
N PHE A 5 -30.64 -14.89 32.79
CA PHE A 5 -30.79 -13.82 31.80
C PHE A 5 -29.47 -13.07 31.54
N LEU A 6 -28.61 -12.88 32.54
CA LEU A 6 -27.30 -12.25 32.38
C LEU A 6 -26.31 -13.10 31.54
N LEU A 7 -26.38 -14.44 31.67
CA LEU A 7 -25.59 -15.35 30.83
C LEU A 7 -26.10 -15.44 29.38
N ALA A 8 -27.42 -15.37 29.17
CA ALA A 8 -28.01 -15.39 27.84
C ALA A 8 -27.85 -14.05 27.09
N ALA A 9 -27.77 -12.92 27.80
CA ALA A 9 -27.57 -11.59 27.23
C ALA A 9 -26.13 -11.28 26.79
N LEU A 10 -25.16 -12.18 27.06
CA LEU A 10 -23.76 -12.04 26.65
C LEU A 10 -23.49 -12.42 25.19
N ILE A 11 -24.50 -12.88 24.45
CA ILE A 11 -24.36 -13.36 23.07
C ILE A 11 -25.05 -12.38 22.12
N TYR A 12 -24.42 -11.23 21.81
CA TYR A 12 -24.82 -10.44 20.65
C TYR A 12 -23.62 -9.78 19.93
N THR A 13 -23.45 -10.27 18.69
CA THR A 13 -23.01 -9.61 17.44
C THR A 13 -21.64 -8.93 17.36
N VAL A 14 -20.74 -9.56 16.58
CA VAL A 14 -19.79 -8.87 15.68
C VAL A 14 -19.60 -9.74 14.42
N ALA A 15 -19.24 -9.10 13.30
CA ALA A 15 -19.07 -9.71 11.98
C ALA A 15 -17.95 -10.78 11.91
N PRO A 16 -18.02 -11.72 10.95
CA PRO A 16 -16.99 -12.72 10.70
C PRO A 16 -15.67 -12.14 10.21
N VAL A 17 -14.68 -12.03 11.08
CA VAL A 17 -13.30 -12.01 10.63
C VAL A 17 -12.57 -13.04 11.46
N ALA A 18 -11.86 -13.98 10.82
CA ALA A 18 -11.09 -14.97 11.53
C ALA A 18 -10.04 -14.28 12.42
N ALA A 19 -10.02 -14.58 13.71
CA ALA A 19 -8.91 -14.25 14.60
C ALA A 19 -7.72 -15.15 14.25
N ASP A 20 -7.07 -14.86 13.13
CA ASP A 20 -5.94 -15.65 12.62
C ASP A 20 -4.61 -14.89 12.80
N PHE A 21 -3.52 -15.63 13.01
CA PHE A 21 -2.16 -15.12 13.03
C PHE A 21 -1.85 -14.41 11.71
N LEU A 22 -1.34 -13.17 11.71
CA LEU A 22 -1.02 -12.46 10.47
C LEU A 22 0.25 -13.04 9.81
N GLY A 23 0.30 -13.03 8.48
CA GLY A 23 1.44 -13.51 7.71
C GLY A 23 1.10 -14.63 6.72
N PRO A 24 2.12 -15.19 6.05
CA PRO A 24 1.93 -16.26 5.07
C PRO A 24 1.22 -17.50 5.65
N ARG A 25 0.35 -18.12 4.85
CA ARG A 25 -0.37 -19.37 5.20
C ARG A 25 0.39 -20.62 4.77
N TYR A 26 1.16 -20.48 3.70
CA TYR A 26 2.10 -21.45 3.16
C TYR A 26 3.43 -20.75 2.94
N PRO A 27 4.55 -21.49 2.83
CA PRO A 27 5.78 -20.91 2.30
C PRO A 27 5.49 -20.15 1.01
N ILE A 28 6.20 -19.04 0.83
CA ILE A 28 5.96 -18.13 -0.28
C ILE A 28 6.04 -18.90 -1.60
N PRO A 29 4.99 -18.83 -2.46
CA PRO A 29 4.98 -19.57 -3.71
C PRO A 29 6.06 -19.05 -4.66
N ILE A 30 6.72 -19.95 -5.37
CA ILE A 30 7.86 -19.63 -6.25
C ILE A 30 7.55 -19.75 -7.75
N ASP A 31 6.40 -20.34 -8.11
CA ASP A 31 5.92 -20.41 -9.49
C ASP A 31 4.55 -19.74 -9.59
N VAL A 32 4.54 -18.41 -9.75
CA VAL A 32 3.28 -17.63 -9.81
C VAL A 32 2.96 -17.07 -11.20
N THR A 33 3.94 -16.89 -12.08
CA THR A 33 3.71 -16.35 -13.44
C THR A 33 3.75 -17.40 -14.55
N SER A 34 4.22 -18.63 -14.31
CA SER A 34 4.25 -19.62 -15.39
C SER A 34 2.84 -20.07 -15.78
N ASN A 35 2.69 -20.51 -17.03
CA ASN A 35 1.40 -21.03 -17.56
C ASN A 35 0.84 -22.24 -16.80
N LYS A 36 1.64 -22.90 -15.94
CA LYS A 36 1.20 -24.03 -15.10
C LYS A 36 0.74 -23.59 -13.72
N SER A 37 1.05 -22.35 -13.32
CA SER A 37 0.67 -21.81 -12.02
C SER A 37 -0.84 -21.64 -11.92
N ALA A 38 -1.39 -21.92 -10.72
CA ALA A 38 -2.76 -21.57 -10.42
C ALA A 38 -3.00 -20.05 -10.58
N VAL A 39 -2.03 -19.22 -10.19
CA VAL A 39 -2.13 -17.76 -10.27
C VAL A 39 -2.31 -17.29 -11.72
N ALA A 40 -1.54 -17.83 -12.67
CA ALA A 40 -1.69 -17.52 -14.09
C ALA A 40 -3.09 -17.90 -14.62
N ALA A 41 -3.66 -19.02 -14.18
CA ALA A 41 -5.03 -19.40 -14.55
C ALA A 41 -6.08 -18.39 -14.05
N TYR A 42 -5.94 -17.90 -12.81
CA TYR A 42 -6.82 -16.84 -12.28
C TYR A 42 -6.63 -15.52 -13.03
N TRP A 43 -5.39 -15.17 -13.40
CA TRP A 43 -5.12 -14.01 -14.24
C TRP A 43 -5.80 -14.12 -15.61
N HIS A 44 -5.69 -15.26 -16.28
CA HIS A 44 -6.36 -15.50 -17.55
C HIS A 44 -7.88 -15.38 -17.46
N LYS A 45 -8.48 -15.77 -16.33
CA LYS A 45 -9.92 -15.58 -16.08
C LYS A 45 -10.28 -14.09 -16.02
N ILE A 46 -9.48 -13.29 -15.31
CA ILE A 46 -9.66 -11.83 -15.24
C ILE A 46 -9.58 -11.22 -16.65
N THR A 47 -8.50 -11.50 -17.38
CA THR A 47 -8.26 -10.89 -18.69
C THR A 47 -9.27 -11.33 -19.74
N SER A 48 -9.66 -12.61 -19.77
CA SER A 48 -10.71 -13.10 -20.68
C SER A 48 -12.07 -12.47 -20.38
N GLY A 49 -12.39 -12.25 -19.11
CA GLY A 49 -13.59 -11.53 -18.68
C GLY A 49 -13.58 -10.07 -19.16
N LEU A 50 -12.46 -9.38 -19.00
CA LEU A 50 -12.27 -8.01 -19.47
C LEU A 50 -12.34 -7.92 -21.01
N GLU A 51 -11.72 -8.85 -21.73
CA GLU A 51 -11.83 -8.88 -23.20
C GLU A 51 -13.27 -9.07 -23.67
N THR A 52 -14.01 -9.97 -23.03
CA THR A 52 -15.41 -10.22 -23.34
C THR A 52 -16.24 -8.96 -23.09
N LEU A 53 -16.02 -8.32 -21.94
CA LEU A 53 -16.66 -7.06 -21.57
C LEU A 53 -16.37 -5.98 -22.62
N LEU A 54 -15.12 -5.78 -23.02
CA LEU A 54 -14.69 -4.70 -23.91
C LEU A 54 -15.08 -4.92 -25.40
N LYS A 55 -15.42 -6.15 -25.80
CA LYS A 55 -15.84 -6.49 -27.18
C LYS A 55 -17.35 -6.29 -27.43
N HIS A 56 -18.18 -6.13 -26.41
CA HIS A 56 -19.65 -6.07 -26.55
C HIS A 56 -20.19 -4.66 -26.85
N ASP A 57 -20.19 -4.23 -28.12
CA ASP A 57 -20.66 -2.88 -28.50
C ASP A 57 -22.18 -2.62 -28.30
N ASN A 58 -23.01 -3.66 -28.18
CA ASN A 58 -24.46 -3.55 -27.94
C ASN A 58 -24.83 -3.99 -26.52
N GLY A 59 -25.51 -3.12 -25.76
CA GLY A 59 -26.06 -3.45 -24.44
C GLY A 59 -25.25 -2.99 -23.23
N TYR A 60 -24.19 -2.20 -23.41
CA TYR A 60 -23.43 -1.66 -22.28
C TYR A 60 -24.30 -0.90 -21.28
N THR A 61 -24.15 -1.27 -20.00
CA THR A 61 -24.46 -0.37 -18.89
C THR A 61 -23.60 0.89 -18.99
N SER A 62 -24.01 1.97 -18.32
CA SER A 62 -23.26 3.23 -18.32
C SER A 62 -21.81 3.06 -17.88
N ARG A 63 -21.55 2.18 -16.90
CA ARG A 63 -20.20 1.93 -16.36
C ARG A 63 -19.28 1.19 -17.33
N GLU A 64 -19.80 0.22 -18.06
CA GLU A 64 -18.99 -0.55 -19.02
C GLU A 64 -18.57 0.33 -20.21
N ARG A 65 -19.44 1.24 -20.63
CA ARG A 65 -19.10 2.25 -21.63
C ARG A 65 -17.99 3.19 -21.14
N GLU A 66 -18.06 3.63 -19.88
CA GLU A 66 -17.02 4.47 -19.28
C GLU A 66 -15.68 3.73 -19.15
N LEU A 67 -15.71 2.44 -18.81
CA LEU A 67 -14.52 1.59 -18.79
C LEU A 67 -13.92 1.41 -20.19
N ASN A 68 -14.75 1.12 -21.20
CA ASN A 68 -14.31 0.98 -22.59
C ASN A 68 -13.70 2.30 -23.14
N ASN A 69 -14.21 3.44 -22.67
CA ASN A 69 -13.67 4.77 -22.98
C ASN A 69 -12.46 5.17 -22.14
N THR A 70 -11.97 4.31 -21.25
CA THR A 70 -10.79 4.57 -20.42
C THR A 70 -9.63 3.70 -20.88
N SER A 71 -8.48 4.31 -21.19
CA SER A 71 -7.26 3.53 -21.47
C SER A 71 -6.66 3.07 -20.14
N PHE A 72 -6.24 1.80 -20.04
CA PHE A 72 -5.65 1.28 -18.82
C PHE A 72 -4.65 0.14 -19.07
N SER A 73 -3.73 -0.03 -18.11
CA SER A 73 -2.76 -1.11 -18.03
C SER A 73 -2.87 -1.80 -16.67
N LEU A 74 -2.94 -3.13 -16.66
CA LEU A 74 -2.87 -3.98 -15.48
C LEU A 74 -1.57 -4.78 -15.53
N GLY A 75 -0.89 -4.89 -14.40
CA GLY A 75 0.32 -5.69 -14.29
C GLY A 75 0.39 -6.41 -12.95
N PHE A 76 0.72 -7.69 -12.97
CA PHE A 76 1.01 -8.49 -11.78
C PHE A 76 2.42 -9.07 -11.86
N PHE A 77 3.21 -8.86 -10.80
CA PHE A 77 4.62 -9.26 -10.71
C PHE A 77 4.91 -10.06 -9.43
N SER A 78 5.98 -10.84 -9.51
CA SER A 78 6.56 -11.61 -8.41
C SER A 78 8.00 -11.24 -8.17
N ALA A 79 8.43 -11.19 -6.91
CA ALA A 79 9.83 -11.06 -6.55
C ALA A 79 10.56 -12.42 -6.48
N ARG A 80 9.82 -13.53 -6.61
CA ARG A 80 10.34 -14.91 -6.49
C ARG A 80 10.51 -15.64 -7.82
N ASP A 81 9.81 -15.22 -8.86
CA ASP A 81 9.98 -15.79 -10.19
C ASP A 81 11.35 -15.36 -10.75
N GLY A 82 12.09 -16.30 -11.34
CA GLY A 82 13.50 -16.10 -11.71
C GLY A 82 13.75 -15.12 -12.86
N GLN A 83 12.71 -14.74 -13.60
CA GLN A 83 12.71 -13.64 -14.57
C GLN A 83 11.65 -12.62 -14.17
N MET A 84 11.81 -11.37 -14.61
CA MET A 84 10.82 -10.32 -14.41
C MET A 84 9.60 -10.53 -15.32
N ASP A 85 8.98 -11.70 -15.20
CA ASP A 85 7.80 -12.10 -15.93
C ASP A 85 6.61 -11.33 -15.35
N LEU A 86 6.02 -10.48 -16.18
CA LEU A 86 4.86 -9.68 -15.81
C LEU A 86 3.63 -10.28 -16.49
N LEU A 87 2.61 -10.61 -15.70
CA LEU A 87 1.29 -10.86 -16.25
C LEU A 87 0.67 -9.49 -16.57
N GLU A 88 0.54 -9.18 -17.85
CA GLU A 88 0.13 -7.87 -18.36
C GLU A 88 -1.24 -7.93 -19.06
N PHE A 89 -2.03 -6.86 -18.93
CA PHE A 89 -3.22 -6.63 -19.73
C PHE A 89 -3.35 -5.15 -20.06
N HIS A 90 -3.68 -4.84 -21.31
CA HIS A 90 -3.75 -3.45 -21.79
C HIS A 90 -5.02 -3.21 -22.59
N HIS A 91 -5.69 -2.11 -22.29
CA HIS A 91 -6.80 -1.61 -23.08
C HIS A 91 -6.51 -0.19 -23.55
N THR A 92 -6.68 0.05 -24.85
CA THR A 92 -6.56 1.38 -25.46
C THR A 92 -7.95 1.85 -25.87
N ALA A 93 -8.44 2.90 -25.21
CA ALA A 93 -9.70 3.53 -25.58
C ALA A 93 -9.63 4.12 -26.99
N ARG A 94 -10.75 4.07 -27.73
CA ARG A 94 -10.85 4.59 -29.11
C ARG A 94 -10.38 6.04 -29.25
N GLY A 95 -10.67 6.88 -28.24
CA GLY A 95 -10.26 8.29 -28.23
C GLY A 95 -8.74 8.49 -28.17
N VAL A 96 -8.01 7.56 -27.55
CA VAL A 96 -6.53 7.55 -27.53
C VAL A 96 -5.99 6.97 -28.83
N ALA A 97 -6.56 5.85 -29.31
CA ALA A 97 -6.13 5.23 -30.57
C ALA A 97 -6.23 6.18 -31.77
N ASN A 98 -7.29 6.99 -31.81
CA ASN A 98 -7.54 7.99 -32.85
C ASN A 98 -6.98 9.37 -32.52
N GLY A 99 -6.32 9.55 -31.36
CA GLY A 99 -5.76 10.82 -30.92
C GLY A 99 -4.62 11.31 -31.81
N THR A 100 -4.20 12.57 -31.66
CA THR A 100 -3.09 13.17 -32.45
C THR A 100 -1.81 13.37 -31.65
N ARG A 101 -1.85 13.16 -30.32
CA ARG A 101 -0.72 13.32 -29.39
C ARG A 101 -0.62 12.09 -28.49
N GLY A 102 0.58 11.84 -27.97
CA GLY A 102 0.81 10.69 -27.10
C GLY A 102 0.87 9.35 -27.85
N ALA A 103 0.98 8.29 -27.06
CA ALA A 103 0.91 6.91 -27.52
C ALA A 103 -0.47 6.60 -28.09
N ARG A 104 -0.51 5.98 -29.28
CA ARG A 104 -1.75 5.52 -29.95
C ARG A 104 -2.15 4.10 -29.54
N LYS A 105 -1.27 3.40 -28.84
CA LYS A 105 -1.51 2.07 -28.30
C LYS A 105 -0.83 1.99 -26.94
N VAL A 106 -1.55 1.47 -25.97
CA VAL A 106 -1.05 1.26 -24.62
C VAL A 106 -0.41 -0.12 -24.51
N ASP A 107 0.74 -0.18 -23.83
CA ASP A 107 1.46 -1.40 -23.46
C ASP A 107 2.18 -1.22 -22.10
N GLY A 108 3.02 -2.19 -21.73
CA GLY A 108 3.78 -2.19 -20.46
C GLY A 108 4.86 -1.11 -20.37
N ASN A 109 5.27 -0.50 -21.50
CA ASN A 109 6.27 0.57 -21.57
C ASN A 109 5.64 1.96 -21.70
N THR A 110 4.32 2.06 -21.92
CA THR A 110 3.63 3.33 -22.03
C THR A 110 3.75 4.13 -20.73
N ILE A 111 4.14 5.40 -20.84
CA ILE A 111 4.36 6.28 -19.69
C ILE A 111 3.05 6.92 -19.24
N TYR A 112 2.73 6.79 -17.96
CA TYR A 112 1.59 7.41 -17.30
C TYR A 112 2.05 8.48 -16.32
N ARG A 113 1.25 9.52 -16.12
CA ARG A 113 1.38 10.35 -14.92
C ARG A 113 0.85 9.55 -13.71
N ILE A 114 1.62 9.52 -12.62
CA ILE A 114 1.31 8.67 -11.45
C ILE A 114 0.87 9.49 -10.21
N ASN A 115 0.93 10.81 -10.28
CA ASN A 115 0.43 11.74 -9.25
C ASN A 115 0.93 11.36 -7.84
N SER A 116 0.05 11.29 -6.84
CA SER A 116 0.41 11.01 -5.44
C SER A 116 1.14 9.69 -5.18
N LEU A 117 1.21 8.78 -6.16
CA LEU A 117 2.10 7.61 -6.08
C LEU A 117 3.58 8.05 -5.94
N THR A 118 3.96 9.23 -6.45
CA THR A 118 5.29 9.83 -6.26
C THR A 118 5.70 9.95 -4.79
N GLN A 119 4.74 10.13 -3.87
CA GLN A 119 5.02 10.20 -2.43
C GLN A 119 5.72 8.94 -1.93
N LEU A 120 5.38 7.77 -2.48
CA LEU A 120 6.06 6.51 -2.14
C LEU A 120 7.54 6.56 -2.54
N MET A 121 7.85 7.06 -3.73
CA MET A 121 9.22 7.17 -4.23
C MET A 121 10.01 8.21 -3.43
N THR A 122 9.41 9.37 -3.13
CA THR A 122 10.02 10.40 -2.27
C THR A 122 10.28 9.89 -0.86
N MET A 123 9.34 9.13 -0.28
CA MET A 123 9.55 8.45 1.00
C MET A 123 10.74 7.48 0.91
N TYR A 124 10.81 6.68 -0.15
CA TYR A 124 11.89 5.72 -0.32
C TYR A 124 13.25 6.40 -0.45
N ALA A 125 13.34 7.48 -1.23
CA ALA A 125 14.54 8.32 -1.28
C ALA A 125 14.89 8.90 0.11
N GLY A 126 13.90 9.39 0.86
CA GLY A 126 14.07 9.85 2.23
C GLY A 126 14.71 8.80 3.13
N LEU A 127 14.23 7.55 3.08
CA LEU A 127 14.79 6.44 3.88
C LEU A 127 16.24 6.13 3.53
N LEU A 128 16.65 6.37 2.28
CA LEU A 128 18.01 6.12 1.82
C LEU A 128 18.97 7.27 2.14
N THR A 129 18.47 8.48 2.39
CA THR A 129 19.31 9.69 2.52
C THR A 129 19.25 10.35 3.89
N ILE A 130 18.14 10.22 4.62
CA ILE A 130 17.95 10.85 5.93
C ILE A 130 18.34 9.86 7.02
N LYS A 131 19.12 10.32 8.00
CA LYS A 131 19.56 9.48 9.12
C LYS A 131 18.37 9.00 9.93
N SER A 132 18.45 7.78 10.47
CA SER A 132 17.39 7.17 11.28
C SER A 132 16.96 8.05 12.46
N GLU A 133 17.91 8.72 13.11
CA GLU A 133 17.70 9.64 14.24
C GLU A 133 16.92 10.92 13.88
N ASP A 134 16.98 11.38 12.62
CA ASP A 134 16.32 12.62 12.21
C ASP A 134 14.81 12.44 11.96
N TRP A 135 14.31 11.20 11.82
CA TRP A 135 12.90 10.95 11.55
C TRP A 135 11.96 11.37 12.69
N ASP A 136 12.45 11.34 13.92
CA ASP A 136 11.66 11.58 15.13
C ASP A 136 12.02 12.90 15.83
N ARG A 137 13.02 13.64 15.32
CA ARG A 137 13.37 14.98 15.81
C ARG A 137 12.28 16.01 15.46
N PRO A 138 12.15 17.09 16.24
CA PRO A 138 11.36 18.24 15.86
C PRO A 138 11.75 18.77 14.49
N LEU A 139 10.77 18.96 13.62
CA LEU A 139 10.97 19.41 12.23
C LEU A 139 11.64 20.78 12.18
N LEU A 140 11.42 21.64 13.18
CA LEU A 140 12.13 22.93 13.32
C LEU A 140 13.66 22.78 13.42
N GLU A 141 14.18 21.67 13.94
CA GLU A 141 15.62 21.45 14.00
C GLU A 141 16.21 21.13 12.62
N LEU A 142 15.43 20.48 11.76
CA LEU A 142 15.82 20.14 10.39
C LEU A 142 15.52 21.29 9.41
N MET A 143 14.53 22.11 9.73
CA MET A 143 14.05 23.22 8.90
C MET A 143 13.78 24.47 9.76
N PRO A 144 14.83 25.13 10.27
CA PRO A 144 14.67 26.32 11.12
C PRO A 144 13.87 27.44 10.46
N GLU A 145 13.86 27.53 9.14
CA GLU A 145 13.09 28.54 8.41
C GLU A 145 11.56 28.41 8.56
N LEU A 146 11.04 27.26 9.03
CA LEU A 146 9.62 27.10 9.38
C LEU A 146 9.22 27.99 10.57
N GLN A 147 10.18 28.49 11.36
CA GLN A 147 9.95 29.50 12.39
C GLN A 147 9.40 30.81 11.79
N ASN A 148 9.81 31.15 10.57
CA ASN A 148 9.30 32.31 9.85
C ASN A 148 7.82 32.11 9.49
N ASN A 149 7.42 30.91 9.09
CA ASN A 149 6.02 30.57 8.82
C ASN A 149 5.13 30.74 10.06
N GLN A 150 5.62 30.34 11.24
CA GLN A 150 4.97 30.63 12.53
C GLN A 150 4.84 32.13 12.78
N THR A 151 5.90 32.87 12.56
CA THR A 151 5.93 34.34 12.73
C THR A 151 4.96 35.03 11.78
N TYR A 152 4.91 34.63 10.50
CA TYR A 152 3.94 35.15 9.52
C TYR A 152 2.49 34.82 9.90
N SER A 153 2.24 33.58 10.34
CA SER A 153 0.93 33.16 10.85
C SER A 153 0.46 34.03 12.01
N ALA A 154 1.39 34.41 12.89
CA ALA A 154 1.16 35.26 14.06
C ALA A 154 0.92 36.73 13.71
N ILE A 155 1.73 37.29 12.80
CA ILE A 155 1.61 38.69 12.38
C ILE A 155 0.28 38.94 11.66
N ARG A 156 -0.12 38.05 10.74
CA ARG A 156 -1.36 38.22 9.97
C ARG A 156 -2.61 38.20 10.84
N ARG A 157 -2.62 37.40 11.91
CA ARG A 157 -3.82 37.15 12.71
C ARG A 157 -3.92 38.02 13.97
N LYS A 158 -3.06 39.04 14.12
CA LYS A 158 -3.21 40.09 15.14
C LYS A 158 -4.54 40.90 15.05
N ALA A 159 -5.40 40.65 14.06
CA ALA A 159 -6.77 41.14 14.05
C ALA A 159 -7.73 40.38 15.01
N HIS A 160 -7.38 39.15 15.43
CA HIS A 160 -8.16 38.34 16.36
C HIS A 160 -7.22 37.61 17.33
N SER A 161 -6.99 38.21 18.52
CA SER A 161 -6.37 37.68 19.76
C SER A 161 -5.46 36.43 19.70
N LYS A 162 -4.24 36.53 20.29
CA LYS A 162 -3.25 35.47 20.64
C LYS A 162 -3.13 34.26 19.69
N VAL A 163 -1.91 34.00 19.19
CA VAL A 163 -1.59 32.75 18.47
C VAL A 163 -1.92 31.55 19.35
N ASP A 164 -2.88 30.73 18.92
CA ASP A 164 -3.27 29.49 19.58
C ASP A 164 -3.18 28.29 18.61
N ALA A 165 -3.40 27.10 19.16
CA ALA A 165 -3.29 25.84 18.44
C ALA A 165 -4.36 25.66 17.33
N THR A 166 -5.40 26.49 17.29
CA THR A 166 -6.43 26.45 16.25
C THR A 166 -6.01 27.21 14.99
N ASN A 167 -5.00 28.08 15.12
CA ASN A 167 -4.63 29.01 14.08
C ASN A 167 -3.23 28.76 13.53
N ALA A 168 -2.25 28.31 14.31
CA ALA A 168 -0.88 28.12 13.83
C ALA A 168 -0.45 26.65 13.85
N VAL A 169 0.27 26.23 12.80
CA VAL A 169 0.89 24.90 12.74
C VAL A 169 2.01 24.81 13.79
N PRO A 170 1.96 23.84 14.72
CA PRO A 170 2.93 23.72 15.79
C PRO A 170 4.21 23.01 15.30
N TRP A 171 4.98 23.63 14.40
CA TRP A 171 6.19 23.06 13.78
C TRP A 171 7.19 22.42 14.75
N GLY A 172 7.30 22.92 15.98
CA GLY A 172 8.19 22.36 17.01
C GLY A 172 7.74 21.03 17.61
N HIS A 173 6.49 20.62 17.36
CA HIS A 173 5.92 19.35 17.83
C HIS A 173 5.69 18.34 16.68
N ILE A 174 6.07 18.70 15.45
CA ILE A 174 5.94 17.85 14.27
C ILE A 174 7.28 17.17 14.03
N SER A 175 7.31 15.86 13.84
CA SER A 175 8.47 15.13 13.33
C SER A 175 8.28 14.72 11.88
N LEU A 176 9.36 14.34 11.18
CA LEU A 176 9.26 13.80 9.83
C LEU A 176 8.39 12.53 9.79
N ARG A 177 8.46 11.67 10.81
CA ARG A 177 7.59 10.49 10.93
C ARG A 177 6.11 10.88 10.95
N ALA A 178 5.75 11.92 11.69
CA ALA A 178 4.39 12.45 11.68
C ALA A 178 4.01 13.01 10.30
N VAL A 179 4.95 13.65 9.59
CA VAL A 179 4.74 14.17 8.22
C VAL A 179 4.38 13.06 7.25
N VAL A 180 5.21 12.02 7.17
CA VAL A 180 5.04 10.95 6.16
C VAL A 180 3.93 9.97 6.52
N GLY A 181 3.58 9.85 7.80
CA GLY A 181 2.46 9.05 8.29
C GLY A 181 1.11 9.75 8.25
N TYR A 182 1.02 10.95 7.66
CA TYR A 182 -0.19 11.78 7.63
C TYR A 182 -0.71 12.20 9.02
N LEU A 183 0.15 12.22 10.03
CA LEU A 183 -0.17 12.53 11.43
C LEU A 183 0.35 13.90 11.88
N SER A 184 0.91 14.71 10.97
CA SER A 184 1.49 16.01 11.30
C SER A 184 0.47 17.12 11.55
N GLY A 185 -0.77 16.96 11.05
CA GLY A 185 -1.75 18.04 11.04
C GLY A 185 -1.44 19.17 10.04
N ILE A 186 -0.39 19.04 9.22
CA ILE A 186 -0.06 20.02 8.18
C ILE A 186 -1.21 20.07 7.17
N PRO A 187 -1.72 21.27 6.84
CA PRO A 187 -2.82 21.43 5.89
C PRO A 187 -2.53 20.74 4.56
N ARG A 188 -3.57 20.18 3.92
CA ARG A 188 -3.40 19.32 2.74
C ARG A 188 -2.56 19.94 1.63
N ASP A 189 -2.98 21.12 1.19
CA ASP A 189 -2.40 21.87 0.07
C ASP A 189 -2.12 23.31 0.50
N ALA A 190 -0.96 23.86 0.12
CA ALA A 190 -0.48 25.18 0.54
C ALA A 190 -1.30 26.28 -0.15
N VAL A 191 -1.70 26.03 -1.40
CA VAL A 191 -2.69 26.76 -2.21
C VAL A 191 -3.41 25.75 -3.09
N GLY A 192 -4.67 26.02 -3.49
CA GLY A 192 -5.44 25.16 -4.39
C GLY A 192 -4.60 24.66 -5.56
N GLN A 193 -4.68 23.36 -5.86
CA GLN A 193 -3.81 22.68 -6.82
C GLN A 193 -3.62 23.49 -8.10
N GLY A 194 -2.36 23.80 -8.41
CA GLY A 194 -1.91 24.35 -9.70
C GLY A 194 -2.55 25.68 -10.08
N ASN A 195 -1.89 26.80 -9.77
CA ASN A 195 -2.18 28.11 -10.35
C ASN A 195 -3.62 28.65 -10.18
N ARG A 196 -4.48 27.99 -9.40
CA ARG A 196 -5.93 28.24 -9.39
C ARG A 196 -6.38 28.91 -8.08
N PRO A 197 -7.08 30.06 -8.15
CA PRO A 197 -7.85 30.55 -7.02
C PRO A 197 -8.92 29.52 -6.66
N PHE A 198 -8.88 29.04 -5.42
CA PHE A 198 -10.03 28.55 -4.65
C PHE A 198 -10.70 27.21 -5.01
N VAL A 199 -10.95 26.48 -3.91
CA VAL A 199 -11.75 25.26 -3.66
C VAL A 199 -11.47 24.06 -4.57
N GLY A 200 -11.33 22.86 -3.98
CA GLY A 200 -11.13 21.61 -4.71
C GLY A 200 -12.02 21.52 -5.95
N THR A 201 -11.42 21.79 -7.12
CA THR A 201 -12.14 22.07 -8.35
C THR A 201 -12.80 20.84 -8.94
N GLU A 202 -12.44 19.66 -8.45
CA GLU A 202 -13.08 18.41 -8.84
C GLU A 202 -14.52 18.30 -8.31
N ASP A 203 -14.84 18.82 -7.11
CA ASP A 203 -16.16 18.63 -6.47
C ASP A 203 -17.11 19.83 -6.58
N LEU A 204 -16.60 21.07 -6.56
CA LEU A 204 -17.48 22.25 -6.46
C LEU A 204 -17.75 22.97 -7.79
N PHE A 205 -16.86 22.86 -8.77
CA PHE A 205 -16.97 23.68 -9.98
C PHE A 205 -17.53 22.96 -11.19
N GLY A 206 -17.45 21.63 -11.30
CA GLY A 206 -18.16 20.84 -12.31
C GLY A 206 -17.91 21.20 -13.79
N HIS A 207 -17.15 22.26 -14.08
CA HIS A 207 -16.92 22.90 -15.36
C HIS A 207 -15.42 22.95 -15.65
N PRO A 208 -14.96 22.36 -16.77
CA PRO A 208 -13.57 22.37 -17.17
C PRO A 208 -13.12 23.65 -17.90
N GLU A 209 -13.95 24.69 -17.98
CA GLU A 209 -13.81 25.71 -19.03
C GLU A 209 -13.15 27.05 -18.64
N ASP A 210 -13.00 27.40 -17.36
CA ASP A 210 -12.14 28.54 -16.99
C ASP A 210 -11.52 28.42 -15.57
N PRO A 211 -10.23 28.06 -15.46
CA PRO A 211 -9.48 28.05 -14.20
C PRO A 211 -9.32 29.44 -13.53
N TRP A 212 -9.69 30.52 -14.24
CA TRP A 212 -9.62 31.91 -13.81
C TRP A 212 -11.00 32.55 -13.64
N ALA A 213 -12.06 31.73 -13.65
CA ALA A 213 -13.41 32.20 -13.43
C ALA A 213 -13.45 33.12 -12.19
N PRO A 214 -13.90 34.38 -12.34
CA PRO A 214 -13.68 35.39 -11.32
C PRO A 214 -14.40 35.04 -10.00
N PRO A 215 -13.96 35.61 -8.86
CA PRO A 215 -14.50 35.32 -7.51
C PRO A 215 -16.03 35.42 -7.36
N PHE A 216 -16.73 35.99 -8.35
CA PHE A 216 -18.19 36.04 -8.44
C PHE A 216 -18.87 34.66 -8.34
N TYR A 217 -18.29 33.59 -8.91
CA TYR A 217 -18.89 32.25 -8.81
C TYR A 217 -18.85 31.66 -7.40
N ALA A 218 -17.87 32.05 -6.57
CA ALA A 218 -17.78 31.59 -5.18
C ALA A 218 -18.89 32.24 -4.32
N THR A 219 -19.17 33.52 -4.56
CA THR A 219 -20.24 34.26 -3.88
C THR A 219 -21.64 33.75 -4.24
N GLU A 220 -21.85 33.32 -5.49
CA GLU A 220 -23.10 32.67 -5.92
C GLU A 220 -23.37 31.34 -5.19
N ARG A 221 -22.33 30.70 -4.65
CA ARG A 221 -22.41 29.48 -3.85
C ARG A 221 -22.47 29.74 -2.34
N GLY A 222 -22.61 31.01 -1.93
CA GLY A 222 -22.71 31.42 -0.52
C GLY A 222 -21.37 31.58 0.20
N LEU A 223 -20.23 31.57 -0.51
CA LEU A 223 -18.93 31.92 0.07
C LEU A 223 -18.76 33.45 0.17
N PRO A 224 -18.01 33.96 1.16
CA PRO A 224 -17.78 35.40 1.28
C PRO A 224 -16.96 35.94 0.10
N SER A 225 -17.25 37.19 -0.30
CA SER A 225 -16.48 37.92 -1.31
C SER A 225 -15.02 38.06 -0.89
N ILE A 226 -14.11 37.96 -1.86
CA ILE A 226 -12.67 38.19 -1.66
C ILE A 226 -12.28 39.47 -2.40
N TYR A 227 -11.71 40.43 -1.68
CA TYR A 227 -11.31 41.73 -2.20
C TYR A 227 -9.81 41.75 -2.45
N LEU A 228 -9.40 41.20 -3.61
CA LEU A 228 -8.01 41.13 -4.06
C LEU A 228 -7.30 42.50 -4.19
N ASN A 229 -8.06 43.60 -4.13
CA ASN A 229 -7.56 44.97 -4.17
C ASN A 229 -7.62 45.71 -2.81
N ASP A 230 -8.04 45.06 -1.73
CA ASP A 230 -8.02 45.62 -0.36
C ASP A 230 -6.92 45.00 0.51
N SER A 231 -5.91 45.78 0.92
CA SER A 231 -4.72 45.32 1.66
C SER A 231 -5.05 44.93 3.09
N ARG A 232 -6.26 45.27 3.54
CA ARG A 232 -6.84 44.90 4.82
C ARG A 232 -7.61 43.59 4.72
N ASP A 233 -7.95 43.12 3.51
CA ASP A 233 -8.54 41.80 3.35
C ASP A 233 -7.48 40.75 3.71
N PRO A 234 -7.68 39.97 4.78
CA PRO A 234 -6.72 38.97 5.19
C PRO A 234 -6.43 37.96 4.04
N ALA A 235 -7.33 37.76 3.08
CA ALA A 235 -7.13 36.87 1.93
C ALA A 235 -6.26 37.46 0.80
N ARG A 236 -6.01 38.78 0.74
CA ARG A 236 -5.28 39.44 -0.35
C ARG A 236 -3.75 39.21 -0.40
N PRO A 237 -2.96 39.35 0.69
CA PRO A 237 -1.50 39.51 0.57
C PRO A 237 -0.77 38.29 -0.01
N VAL A 238 -1.24 37.08 0.31
CA VAL A 238 -0.63 35.81 -0.14
C VAL A 238 -1.02 35.48 -1.58
N TYR A 239 -2.20 35.95 -2.01
CA TYR A 239 -2.73 35.69 -3.34
C TYR A 239 -1.92 36.41 -4.43
N VAL A 240 -1.59 37.68 -4.23
CA VAL A 240 -0.94 38.50 -5.25
C VAL A 240 0.50 38.04 -5.51
N ASP A 241 1.30 37.81 -4.47
CA ASP A 241 2.72 37.43 -4.63
C ASP A 241 2.90 36.00 -5.18
N LEU A 242 2.03 35.06 -4.75
CA LEU A 242 2.08 33.69 -5.26
C LEU A 242 1.54 33.59 -6.69
N VAL A 243 0.43 34.27 -7.03
CA VAL A 243 -0.10 34.31 -8.39
C VAL A 243 0.89 34.97 -9.35
N ASN A 244 1.61 36.01 -8.92
CA ASN A 244 2.65 36.64 -9.73
C ASN A 244 3.84 35.70 -9.99
N THR A 245 4.31 34.98 -8.95
CA THR A 245 5.39 33.97 -9.06
C THR A 245 5.00 32.76 -9.92
N ILE A 246 3.72 32.40 -9.88
CA ILE A 246 3.13 31.32 -10.65
C ILE A 246 2.95 31.72 -12.12
N ARG A 247 2.44 32.95 -12.38
CA ARG A 247 2.21 33.48 -13.74
C ARG A 247 3.51 33.67 -14.51
N SER A 248 4.62 33.91 -13.84
CA SER A 248 5.94 34.05 -14.45
C SER A 248 6.55 32.74 -14.95
N LYS A 249 5.91 31.56 -14.76
CA LYS A 249 6.46 30.22 -15.11
C LYS A 249 7.84 29.95 -14.52
N THR A 250 8.19 30.63 -13.44
CA THR A 250 9.47 30.49 -12.73
C THR A 250 9.33 29.47 -11.61
N ASN A 251 10.44 28.84 -11.22
CA ASN A 251 10.48 27.97 -10.05
C ASN A 251 9.99 28.76 -8.82
N THR A 252 9.00 28.23 -8.08
CA THR A 252 8.48 28.90 -6.89
C THR A 252 9.53 28.83 -5.78
N PRO A 253 10.08 29.97 -5.30
CA PRO A 253 11.07 29.94 -4.24
C PRO A 253 10.49 29.33 -2.96
N TRP A 254 11.32 28.59 -2.21
CA TRP A 254 10.92 27.96 -0.95
C TRP A 254 10.26 28.93 0.03
N GLY A 255 10.78 30.15 0.17
CA GLY A 255 10.19 31.19 1.02
C GLY A 255 8.76 31.58 0.60
N SER A 256 8.50 31.71 -0.71
CA SER A 256 7.16 32.02 -1.24
C SER A 256 6.18 30.86 -0.99
N TYR A 257 6.65 29.61 -1.09
CA TYR A 257 5.83 28.44 -0.76
C TYR A 257 5.46 28.43 0.73
N LEU A 258 6.40 28.72 1.62
CA LEU A 258 6.15 28.83 3.06
C LEU A 258 5.17 29.96 3.42
N LEU A 259 5.18 31.09 2.69
CA LEU A 259 4.19 32.14 2.87
C LEU A 259 2.77 31.66 2.54
N GLY A 260 2.62 30.88 1.46
CA GLY A 260 1.36 30.21 1.11
C GLY A 260 0.83 29.33 2.26
N LEU A 261 1.72 28.49 2.81
CA LEU A 261 1.37 27.56 3.86
C LEU A 261 1.01 28.23 5.20
N ALA A 262 1.64 29.35 5.54
CA ALA A 262 1.39 30.10 6.79
C ALA A 262 -0.07 30.60 6.92
N ASN A 263 -0.80 30.61 5.80
CA ASN A 263 -2.17 31.07 5.76
C ASN A 263 -3.19 30.01 6.22
N ARG A 264 -2.77 28.75 6.30
CA ARG A 264 -3.67 27.62 6.54
C ARG A 264 -3.59 27.22 8.02
N SER A 265 -4.74 27.16 8.69
CA SER A 265 -4.82 26.58 10.03
C SER A 265 -4.52 25.09 9.99
N PRO A 266 -3.89 24.52 11.03
CA PRO A 266 -3.62 23.08 11.10
C PRO A 266 -4.92 22.28 10.97
N THR A 267 -4.86 21.14 10.30
CA THR A 267 -6.02 20.24 10.14
C THR A 267 -6.35 19.55 11.46
N PHE A 268 -5.31 19.10 12.16
CA PHE A 268 -5.37 18.47 13.48
C PHE A 268 -4.13 18.88 14.28
N LEU A 269 -4.13 18.60 15.59
CA LEU A 269 -2.89 18.57 16.34
C LEU A 269 -2.01 17.41 15.84
N PRO A 270 -0.67 17.52 15.91
CA PRO A 270 0.21 16.40 15.61
C PRO A 270 -0.17 15.16 16.44
N TRP A 271 -0.18 14.00 15.79
CA TRP A 271 -0.57 12.69 16.36
C TRP A 271 -2.03 12.55 16.81
N ALA A 272 -2.89 13.55 16.62
CA ALA A 272 -4.28 13.47 17.06
C ALA A 272 -5.18 12.64 16.12
N SER A 273 -5.06 12.83 14.80
CA SER A 273 -5.83 12.09 13.80
C SER A 273 -5.15 12.15 12.44
N PRO A 274 -5.21 11.10 11.62
CA PRO A 274 -4.60 11.13 10.30
C PRO A 274 -5.36 12.04 9.33
N ALA A 275 -4.62 12.86 8.57
CA ALA A 275 -5.14 13.64 7.46
C ALA A 275 -4.09 13.78 6.35
N VAL A 276 -4.49 13.49 5.11
CA VAL A 276 -3.60 13.58 3.94
C VAL A 276 -2.97 14.98 3.83
N SER A 277 -1.66 15.02 3.63
CA SER A 277 -0.89 16.25 3.45
C SER A 277 0.08 16.15 2.28
N ASN A 278 -0.28 16.78 1.15
CA ASN A 278 0.65 16.93 0.02
C ASN A 278 1.80 17.85 0.40
N ASN A 279 1.52 18.91 1.18
CA ASN A 279 2.53 19.81 1.71
C ASN A 279 3.56 19.09 2.57
N GLY A 280 3.14 18.07 3.32
CA GLY A 280 4.04 17.21 4.07
C GLY A 280 5.11 16.56 3.16
N TYR A 281 4.71 16.09 1.98
CA TYR A 281 5.64 15.50 1.02
C TYR A 281 6.49 16.52 0.26
N VAL A 282 6.00 17.74 0.07
CA VAL A 282 6.82 18.86 -0.40
C VAL A 282 7.93 19.20 0.60
N ILE A 283 7.56 19.27 1.89
CA ILE A 283 8.51 19.45 3.00
C ILE A 283 9.54 18.32 3.04
N LEU A 284 9.11 17.06 2.89
CA LEU A 284 10.03 15.93 2.82
C LEU A 284 11.03 16.08 1.65
N GLY A 285 10.56 16.51 0.48
CA GLY A 285 11.42 16.78 -0.68
C GLY A 285 12.48 17.84 -0.38
N GLU A 286 12.10 18.93 0.29
CA GLU A 286 13.03 19.99 0.69
C GLU A 286 14.04 19.51 1.74
N VAL A 287 13.63 18.65 2.68
CA VAL A 287 14.56 18.01 3.61
C VAL A 287 15.57 17.13 2.86
N ILE A 288 15.11 16.29 1.93
CA ILE A 288 15.99 15.48 1.09
C ILE A 288 16.99 16.37 0.34
N ARG A 289 16.53 17.49 -0.23
CA ARG A 289 17.37 18.43 -0.96
C ARG A 289 18.46 19.04 -0.07
N LYS A 290 18.10 19.45 1.15
CA LYS A 290 19.05 19.99 2.14
C LYS A 290 20.05 18.95 2.63
N THR A 291 19.58 17.74 2.93
CA THR A 291 20.42 16.64 3.43
C THR A 291 21.42 16.18 2.38
N THR A 292 21.01 16.12 1.11
CA THR A 292 21.85 15.59 0.01
C THR A 292 22.64 16.68 -0.73
N GLY A 293 22.26 17.95 -0.59
CA GLY A 293 22.79 19.04 -1.40
C GLY A 293 22.41 18.99 -2.90
N SER A 294 21.51 18.09 -3.29
CA SER A 294 21.07 17.86 -4.68
C SER A 294 19.56 18.04 -4.82
N GLU A 295 19.10 18.44 -6.00
CA GLU A 295 17.66 18.48 -6.31
C GLU A 295 17.00 17.11 -6.08
N THR A 296 15.78 17.10 -5.53
CA THR A 296 15.07 15.86 -5.15
C THR A 296 14.90 14.92 -6.35
N GLU A 297 14.66 15.45 -7.55
CA GLU A 297 14.56 14.64 -8.77
C GLU A 297 15.88 13.93 -9.11
N THR A 298 17.01 14.59 -8.86
CA THR A 298 18.35 14.00 -9.07
C THR A 298 18.60 12.89 -8.06
N THR A 299 18.19 13.10 -6.81
CA THR A 299 18.29 12.09 -5.75
C THR A 299 17.42 10.87 -6.05
N LEU A 300 16.18 11.06 -6.50
CA LEU A 300 15.30 9.97 -6.93
C LEU A 300 15.91 9.18 -8.10
N LEU A 301 16.42 9.88 -9.11
CA LEU A 301 17.05 9.26 -10.27
C LEU A 301 18.26 8.39 -9.86
N LYS A 302 19.18 8.94 -9.06
CA LYS A 302 20.44 8.28 -8.69
C LYS A 302 20.27 7.17 -7.65
N ASN A 303 19.39 7.38 -6.67
CA ASN A 303 19.32 6.51 -5.49
C ASN A 303 18.16 5.51 -5.58
N VAL A 304 17.14 5.75 -6.41
CA VAL A 304 15.98 4.85 -6.54
C VAL A 304 15.86 4.30 -7.97
N PHE A 305 15.75 5.18 -8.98
CA PHE A 305 15.42 4.73 -10.33
C PHE A 305 16.56 3.97 -11.01
N HIS A 306 17.79 4.50 -11.02
CA HIS A 306 18.93 3.82 -11.63
C HIS A 306 19.26 2.48 -10.95
N PRO A 307 19.36 2.37 -9.61
CA PRO A 307 19.67 1.10 -8.94
C PRO A 307 18.62 0.01 -9.17
N LEU A 308 17.36 0.39 -9.41
CA LEU A 308 16.26 -0.54 -9.69
C LEU A 308 16.01 -0.74 -11.19
N GLY A 309 16.78 -0.09 -12.07
CA GLY A 309 16.59 -0.19 -13.52
C GLY A 309 15.28 0.43 -14.03
N MET A 310 14.74 1.43 -13.34
CA MET A 310 13.52 2.15 -13.73
C MET A 310 13.84 3.24 -14.76
N THR A 311 14.10 2.84 -16.01
CA THR A 311 14.66 3.71 -17.06
C THR A 311 13.66 4.67 -17.70
N ASN A 312 12.36 4.43 -17.54
CA ASN A 312 11.26 5.21 -18.11
C ASN A 312 10.45 5.93 -17.02
N SER A 313 11.07 6.16 -15.86
CA SER A 313 10.50 6.88 -14.73
C SER A 313 11.21 8.21 -14.49
N THR A 314 10.43 9.24 -14.19
CA THR A 314 10.95 10.60 -13.93
C THR A 314 9.96 11.41 -13.12
N THR A 315 10.45 12.40 -12.37
CA THR A 315 9.63 13.38 -11.67
C THR A 315 9.76 14.80 -12.27
N PHE A 316 10.37 14.91 -13.45
CA PHE A 316 10.63 16.19 -14.10
C PHE A 316 9.76 16.39 -15.34
N ARG A 317 10.08 15.71 -16.44
CA ARG A 317 9.28 15.71 -17.68
C ARG A 317 9.54 14.45 -18.48
N VAL A 318 8.54 14.01 -19.23
CA VAL A 318 8.71 12.95 -20.23
C VAL A 318 9.58 13.47 -21.39
N LYS A 319 10.55 12.66 -21.84
CA LYS A 319 11.48 13.05 -22.91
C LYS A 319 10.85 12.94 -24.29
N ASP A 320 10.16 11.83 -24.56
CA ASP A 320 9.43 11.59 -25.79
C ASP A 320 7.94 11.44 -25.45
N GLU A 321 7.14 12.45 -25.80
CA GLU A 321 5.71 12.45 -25.53
C GLU A 321 4.98 11.33 -26.30
N SER A 322 5.54 10.80 -27.40
CA SER A 322 4.92 9.71 -28.16
C SER A 322 4.90 8.38 -27.40
N GLU A 323 5.73 8.25 -26.35
CA GLU A 323 5.73 7.11 -25.43
C GLU A 323 4.71 7.26 -24.28
N ALA A 324 4.10 8.43 -24.12
CA ALA A 324 3.21 8.72 -23.00
C ALA A 324 1.73 8.62 -23.35
N LEU A 325 0.93 8.13 -22.42
CA LEU A 325 -0.52 8.15 -22.55
C LEU A 325 -1.05 9.57 -22.28
N ILE A 326 -1.57 10.21 -23.32
CA ILE A 326 -2.18 11.54 -23.25
C ILE A 326 -3.61 11.46 -23.79
N PRO A 327 -4.64 11.42 -22.92
CA PRO A 327 -6.03 11.46 -23.37
C PRO A 327 -6.34 12.73 -24.18
N ALA A 328 -7.33 12.63 -25.08
CA ALA A 328 -7.74 13.76 -25.89
C ALA A 328 -8.23 14.95 -25.04
N GLY A 329 -7.81 16.16 -25.40
CA GLY A 329 -8.21 17.42 -24.77
C GLY A 329 -7.03 18.37 -24.54
N GLU A 330 -7.14 19.62 -24.99
CA GLU A 330 -6.03 20.59 -24.90
C GLU A 330 -5.67 20.94 -23.44
N ASN A 331 -6.66 20.99 -22.54
CA ASN A 331 -6.40 21.20 -21.10
C ASN A 331 -5.69 19.99 -20.47
N VAL A 332 -6.02 18.77 -20.90
CA VAL A 332 -5.33 17.55 -20.43
C VAL A 332 -3.86 17.56 -20.83
N TYR A 333 -3.54 18.01 -22.04
CA TYR A 333 -2.16 18.14 -22.48
C TYR A 333 -1.37 19.18 -21.69
N LYS A 334 -1.96 20.37 -21.47
CA LYS A 334 -1.32 21.42 -20.66
C LYS A 334 -1.01 20.93 -19.25
N ASP A 335 -1.91 20.13 -18.68
CA ASP A 335 -1.71 19.56 -17.36
C ASP A 335 -0.67 18.43 -17.37
N PHE A 336 -0.67 17.56 -18.39
CA PHE A 336 0.32 16.50 -18.54
C PHE A 336 1.74 17.06 -18.71
N SER A 337 1.91 18.10 -19.53
CA SER A 337 3.20 18.75 -19.80
C SER A 337 3.65 19.73 -18.70
N SER A 338 2.81 19.96 -17.68
CA SER A 338 3.13 20.88 -16.59
C SER A 338 4.26 20.33 -15.68
N ASN A 339 5.27 21.17 -15.46
CA ASN A 339 6.26 20.92 -14.43
C ASN A 339 5.73 21.40 -13.07
N LEU A 340 5.71 20.51 -12.10
CA LEU A 340 5.16 20.75 -10.76
C LEU A 340 6.19 21.30 -9.78
N HIS A 341 7.45 21.39 -10.21
CA HIS A 341 8.56 22.06 -9.52
C HIS A 341 8.65 21.67 -8.04
N ILE A 342 8.59 22.64 -7.13
CA ILE A 342 8.61 22.45 -5.67
C ILE A 342 7.61 21.40 -5.17
N SER A 343 6.53 21.17 -5.91
CA SER A 343 5.51 20.19 -5.52
C SER A 343 5.69 18.81 -6.17
N SER A 344 6.71 18.65 -7.01
CA SER A 344 7.07 17.38 -7.65
C SER A 344 7.22 16.22 -6.65
N PRO A 345 7.85 16.39 -5.46
CA PRO A 345 7.94 15.32 -4.46
C PRO A 345 6.58 14.77 -3.99
N ALA A 346 5.49 15.52 -4.16
CA ALA A 346 4.16 15.09 -3.74
C ALA A 346 3.32 14.50 -4.89
N PHE A 347 3.55 14.86 -6.15
CA PHE A 347 2.69 14.46 -7.28
C PHE A 347 3.34 14.51 -8.69
N GLY A 348 4.66 14.73 -8.79
CA GLY A 348 5.37 15.02 -10.05
C GLY A 348 5.73 13.84 -10.93
N GLY A 349 5.44 12.62 -10.52
CA GLY A 349 5.97 11.42 -11.15
C GLY A 349 5.28 11.02 -12.45
N TYR A 350 6.10 10.45 -13.31
CA TYR A 350 5.74 9.68 -14.48
C TYR A 350 6.46 8.33 -14.39
N SER A 351 5.78 7.26 -14.77
CA SER A 351 6.35 5.92 -14.76
C SER A 351 5.60 5.01 -15.72
N THR A 352 6.09 3.78 -15.88
CA THR A 352 5.50 2.73 -16.71
C THR A 352 5.05 1.57 -15.83
N LEU A 353 4.25 0.66 -16.40
CA LEU A 353 3.85 -0.55 -15.68
C LEU A 353 5.07 -1.38 -15.27
N ARG A 354 6.05 -1.53 -16.17
CA ARG A 354 7.26 -2.33 -15.94
C ARG A 354 8.23 -1.69 -14.95
N ASP A 355 8.38 -0.38 -14.96
CA ASP A 355 9.20 0.30 -13.95
C ASP A 355 8.58 0.23 -12.56
N LEU A 356 7.26 0.34 -12.45
CA LEU A 356 6.58 0.14 -11.17
C LEU A 356 6.70 -1.31 -10.68
N ALA A 357 6.65 -2.29 -11.59
CA ALA A 357 6.98 -3.67 -11.23
C ALA A 357 8.41 -3.77 -10.68
N ARG A 358 9.41 -3.09 -11.29
CA ARG A 358 10.79 -3.08 -10.78
C ARG A 358 10.90 -2.45 -9.40
N LEU A 359 10.17 -1.36 -9.16
CA LEU A 359 10.05 -0.75 -7.84
C LEU A 359 9.51 -1.76 -6.82
N GLY A 360 8.42 -2.46 -7.14
CA GLY A 360 7.80 -3.44 -6.26
C GLY A 360 8.69 -4.64 -5.97
N VAL A 361 9.29 -5.23 -7.00
CA VAL A 361 10.27 -6.31 -6.85
C VAL A 361 11.46 -5.85 -6.00
N GLY A 362 11.97 -4.64 -6.23
CA GLY A 362 13.08 -4.08 -5.46
C GLY A 362 12.76 -3.85 -3.97
N ILE A 363 11.53 -3.45 -3.66
CA ILE A 363 11.06 -3.31 -2.26
C ILE A 363 10.94 -4.70 -1.61
N LEU A 364 10.25 -5.63 -2.27
CA LEU A 364 10.01 -6.99 -1.74
C LEU A 364 11.32 -7.80 -1.59
N ASN A 365 12.30 -7.59 -2.48
CA ASN A 365 13.63 -8.18 -2.38
C ASN A 365 14.59 -7.44 -1.45
N HIS A 366 14.17 -6.34 -0.82
CA HIS A 366 15.01 -5.56 0.09
C HIS A 366 16.30 -5.08 -0.60
N THR A 367 16.19 -4.61 -1.85
CA THR A 367 17.36 -4.30 -2.69
C THR A 367 18.12 -3.06 -2.21
N LEU A 368 17.42 -2.02 -1.74
CA LEU A 368 18.04 -0.77 -1.32
C LEU A 368 18.01 -0.52 0.19
N LEU A 369 17.15 -1.24 0.93
CA LEU A 369 17.07 -1.21 2.39
C LEU A 369 17.30 -2.61 2.93
N SER A 370 17.77 -2.73 4.17
CA SER A 370 17.80 -4.04 4.82
C SER A 370 16.39 -4.63 4.93
N ALA A 371 16.34 -5.96 5.11
CA ALA A 371 15.08 -6.67 5.26
C ALA A 371 14.28 -6.17 6.49
N GLU A 372 14.97 -5.79 7.56
CA GLU A 372 14.36 -5.25 8.78
C GLU A 372 13.82 -3.84 8.58
N GLU A 373 14.59 -2.96 7.93
CA GLU A 373 14.16 -1.60 7.62
C GLU A 373 12.96 -1.58 6.70
N THR A 374 12.94 -2.44 5.68
CA THR A 374 11.80 -2.59 4.78
C THR A 374 10.56 -3.05 5.54
N ARG A 375 10.66 -4.12 6.33
CA ARG A 375 9.52 -4.63 7.12
C ARG A 375 9.01 -3.60 8.14
N ARG A 376 9.92 -2.82 8.75
CA ARG A 376 9.56 -1.74 9.69
C ARG A 376 8.84 -0.60 8.97
N TRP A 377 9.35 -0.18 7.82
CA TRP A 377 8.76 0.88 7.00
C TRP A 377 7.33 0.56 6.56
N MET A 378 7.06 -0.71 6.25
CA MET A 378 5.73 -1.14 5.84
C MET A 378 4.73 -1.22 6.99
N LYS A 379 5.10 -1.05 8.27
CA LYS A 379 4.12 -1.13 9.37
C LYS A 379 3.13 0.06 9.40
N PRO A 380 1.87 -0.17 9.83
CA PRO A 380 0.93 0.93 10.02
C PRO A 380 1.44 1.88 11.12
N LEU A 381 1.20 3.17 10.93
CA LEU A 381 1.42 4.23 11.90
C LEU A 381 0.11 4.70 12.55
N SER A 382 -1.03 4.55 11.86
CA SER A 382 -2.35 4.84 12.41
C SER A 382 -3.45 4.00 11.75
N HIS A 383 -4.58 3.87 12.43
CA HIS A 383 -5.82 3.36 11.85
C HIS A 383 -6.68 4.52 11.34
N THR A 384 -7.56 4.23 10.39
CA THR A 384 -8.59 5.17 9.93
C THR A 384 -9.93 4.85 10.59
N ASP A 385 -10.95 5.66 10.31
CA ASP A 385 -12.35 5.38 10.66
C ASP A 385 -12.92 4.17 9.88
N ARG A 386 -12.27 3.74 8.80
CA ARG A 386 -12.60 2.51 8.08
C ARG A 386 -11.86 1.34 8.70
N VAL A 387 -12.60 0.37 9.24
CA VAL A 387 -12.04 -0.79 9.96
C VAL A 387 -11.10 -1.67 9.12
N TRP A 388 -11.17 -1.55 7.79
CA TRP A 388 -10.32 -2.28 6.83
C TRP A 388 -9.21 -1.42 6.22
N VAL A 389 -8.96 -0.20 6.71
CA VAL A 389 -7.88 0.66 6.21
C VAL A 389 -7.04 1.23 7.36
N SER A 390 -5.72 1.04 7.26
CA SER A 390 -4.71 1.70 8.08
C SER A 390 -3.78 2.53 7.21
N LEU A 391 -3.03 3.44 7.82
CA LEU A 391 -2.06 4.28 7.14
C LEU A 391 -0.66 4.03 7.70
N GLY A 392 0.30 3.80 6.81
CA GLY A 392 1.74 3.80 7.06
C GLY A 392 2.38 5.07 6.48
N ALA A 393 3.63 4.97 6.06
CA ALA A 393 4.37 6.09 5.48
C ALA A 393 4.83 5.81 4.05
N PRO A 394 4.13 6.22 2.96
CA PRO A 394 2.76 6.70 2.87
C PRO A 394 1.73 5.58 2.62
N TRP A 395 2.03 4.34 3.00
CA TRP A 395 1.20 3.18 2.65
C TRP A 395 -0.28 3.36 3.04
N GLU A 396 -1.17 3.14 2.08
CA GLU A 396 -2.59 2.92 2.28
C GLU A 396 -2.78 1.40 2.45
N ILE A 397 -2.90 0.95 3.69
CA ILE A 397 -2.85 -0.48 4.06
C ILE A 397 -4.27 -1.00 4.16
N MET A 398 -4.71 -1.75 3.16
CA MET A 398 -6.04 -2.32 3.08
C MET A 398 -6.04 -3.74 3.65
N ARG A 399 -7.03 -4.09 4.48
CA ARG A 399 -7.21 -5.44 5.02
C ARG A 399 -8.22 -6.17 4.15
N HIS A 400 -7.74 -7.02 3.25
CA HIS A 400 -8.58 -7.83 2.37
C HIS A 400 -8.99 -9.11 3.08
N VAL A 401 -10.29 -9.44 3.06
CA VAL A 401 -10.80 -10.70 3.59
C VAL A 401 -11.17 -11.59 2.42
N ASP A 402 -10.43 -12.68 2.23
CA ASP A 402 -10.80 -13.68 1.23
C ASP A 402 -12.09 -14.38 1.66
N THR A 403 -13.13 -14.30 0.84
CA THR A 403 -14.46 -14.85 1.18
C THR A 403 -14.48 -16.37 1.27
N GLY A 404 -13.55 -17.07 0.60
CA GLY A 404 -13.45 -18.53 0.65
C GLY A 404 -12.81 -19.06 1.93
N SER A 405 -11.80 -18.36 2.45
CA SER A 405 -11.00 -18.78 3.61
C SER A 405 -11.20 -17.93 4.88
N ASN A 406 -11.88 -16.78 4.77
CA ASN A 406 -12.05 -15.76 5.81
C ASN A 406 -10.73 -15.20 6.37
N ILE A 407 -9.62 -15.35 5.64
CA ILE A 407 -8.33 -14.85 6.05
C ILE A 407 -8.17 -13.39 5.67
N VAL A 408 -7.57 -12.65 6.60
CA VAL A 408 -7.09 -11.29 6.35
C VAL A 408 -5.72 -11.34 5.68
N THR A 409 -5.63 -10.71 4.52
CA THR A 409 -4.37 -10.37 3.83
C THR A 409 -4.22 -8.85 3.83
N ASP A 410 -3.13 -8.35 4.41
CA ASP A 410 -2.83 -6.91 4.38
C ASP A 410 -2.19 -6.54 3.03
N VAL A 411 -2.80 -5.60 2.31
CA VAL A 411 -2.39 -5.11 0.99
C VAL A 411 -1.87 -3.69 1.13
N TYR A 412 -0.60 -3.49 0.77
CA TYR A 412 0.11 -2.23 0.95
C TYR A 412 0.06 -1.44 -0.35
N CYS A 413 -0.85 -0.49 -0.43
CA CYS A 413 -1.07 0.29 -1.64
C CYS A 413 -0.56 1.72 -1.53
N LYS A 414 -0.36 2.36 -2.68
CA LYS A 414 -0.39 3.82 -2.80
C LYS A 414 -1.18 4.22 -4.04
N ALA A 415 -2.26 4.95 -3.83
CA ALA A 415 -3.04 5.53 -4.92
C ALA A 415 -2.42 6.82 -5.46
N GLY A 416 -2.63 7.05 -6.76
CA GLY A 416 -2.45 8.34 -7.41
C GLY A 416 -3.75 8.74 -8.10
N ASN A 417 -4.18 9.99 -7.93
CA ASN A 417 -5.31 10.53 -8.68
C ASN A 417 -5.14 12.03 -8.87
N SER A 418 -5.21 12.47 -10.12
CA SER A 418 -5.38 13.88 -10.45
C SER A 418 -5.81 13.98 -11.91
N LEU A 419 -6.81 14.83 -12.18
CA LEU A 419 -7.22 15.20 -13.53
C LEU A 419 -7.56 13.96 -14.38
N ALA A 420 -6.78 13.69 -15.43
CA ALA A 420 -7.05 12.60 -16.35
C ALA A 420 -6.40 11.26 -15.96
N TYR A 421 -5.74 11.13 -14.80
CA TYR A 421 -4.92 9.96 -14.47
C TYR A 421 -5.24 9.37 -13.09
N SER A 422 -5.37 8.03 -13.04
CA SER A 422 -5.37 7.27 -11.77
C SER A 422 -4.42 6.10 -11.82
N SER A 423 -3.86 5.82 -10.65
CA SER A 423 -3.02 4.67 -10.41
C SER A 423 -3.32 4.02 -9.05
N PHE A 424 -3.13 2.71 -8.99
CA PHE A 424 -2.91 1.96 -7.76
C PHE A 424 -1.65 1.12 -7.94
N PHE A 425 -0.70 1.24 -7.02
CA PHE A 425 0.43 0.33 -6.90
C PHE A 425 0.32 -0.37 -5.56
N CYS A 426 0.28 -1.69 -5.56
CA CYS A 426 -0.04 -2.50 -4.39
C CYS A 426 0.94 -3.67 -4.24
N LEU A 427 1.36 -3.93 -3.00
CA LEU A 427 2.22 -5.04 -2.62
C LEU A 427 1.52 -5.96 -1.63
N LEU A 428 1.79 -7.26 -1.74
CA LEU A 428 1.33 -8.30 -0.82
C LEU A 428 2.57 -9.04 -0.27
N PRO A 429 3.22 -8.52 0.79
CA PRO A 429 4.46 -9.08 1.33
C PRO A 429 4.34 -10.53 1.81
N ASP A 430 3.16 -10.96 2.22
CA ASP A 430 2.91 -12.35 2.64
C ASP A 430 3.11 -13.36 1.48
N TYR A 431 3.18 -12.88 0.24
CA TYR A 431 3.37 -13.68 -0.96
C TYR A 431 4.55 -13.20 -1.82
N ASP A 432 5.24 -12.12 -1.45
CA ASP A 432 6.26 -11.47 -2.28
C ASP A 432 5.82 -11.18 -3.72
N VAL A 433 4.58 -10.73 -3.87
CA VAL A 433 3.99 -10.29 -5.14
C VAL A 433 3.41 -8.89 -5.04
N GLY A 434 3.10 -8.30 -6.18
CA GLY A 434 2.37 -7.06 -6.24
C GLY A 434 1.64 -6.89 -7.56
N PHE A 435 0.81 -5.86 -7.62
CA PHE A 435 0.13 -5.49 -8.85
C PHE A 435 0.07 -3.96 -9.01
N THR A 436 -0.08 -3.53 -10.24
CA THR A 436 -0.24 -2.13 -10.61
C THR A 436 -1.42 -1.98 -11.57
N VAL A 437 -2.25 -0.97 -11.32
CA VAL A 437 -3.30 -0.52 -12.23
C VAL A 437 -2.98 0.91 -12.61
N LEU A 438 -2.80 1.18 -13.90
CA LEU A 438 -2.63 2.53 -14.45
C LEU A 438 -3.79 2.82 -15.38
N SER A 439 -4.37 4.02 -15.31
CA SER A 439 -5.50 4.40 -16.15
C SER A 439 -5.49 5.88 -16.50
N ALA A 440 -5.98 6.21 -17.69
CA ALA A 440 -6.20 7.59 -18.08
C ALA A 440 -7.47 7.78 -18.92
N SER A 441 -8.26 8.79 -18.54
CA SER A 441 -9.46 9.27 -19.24
C SER A 441 -9.94 10.58 -18.63
N THR A 442 -10.80 11.30 -19.36
CA THR A 442 -11.47 12.53 -18.87
C THR A 442 -12.75 12.25 -18.10
N THR A 443 -13.09 10.98 -17.88
CA THR A 443 -14.32 10.55 -17.21
C THR A 443 -14.25 10.80 -15.71
N LYS A 444 -15.32 11.36 -15.10
CA LYS A 444 -15.38 11.67 -13.66
C LYS A 444 -15.30 10.44 -12.75
N SER A 445 -15.81 9.29 -13.20
CA SER A 445 -15.78 8.03 -12.47
C SER A 445 -14.43 7.28 -12.55
N ARG A 446 -13.42 7.83 -13.23
CA ARG A 446 -12.17 7.13 -13.55
C ARG A 446 -11.50 6.51 -12.33
N LEU A 447 -11.28 7.25 -11.24
CA LEU A 447 -10.67 6.70 -10.01
C LEU A 447 -11.46 5.50 -9.47
N ARG A 448 -12.79 5.56 -9.51
CA ARG A 448 -13.66 4.46 -9.09
C ARG A 448 -13.49 3.25 -10.01
N LEU A 449 -13.42 3.45 -11.32
CA LEU A 449 -13.18 2.37 -12.29
C LEU A 449 -11.80 1.73 -12.07
N THR A 450 -10.76 2.53 -11.83
CA THR A 450 -9.43 2.04 -11.48
C THR A 450 -9.45 1.20 -10.21
N GLY A 451 -10.20 1.64 -9.19
CA GLY A 451 -10.40 0.89 -7.94
C GLY A 451 -11.11 -0.45 -8.18
N MET A 452 -12.18 -0.46 -8.98
CA MET A 452 -12.88 -1.70 -9.34
C MET A 452 -12.00 -2.72 -10.08
N LEU A 453 -11.08 -2.23 -10.93
CA LEU A 453 -10.06 -3.09 -11.57
C LEU A 453 -9.09 -3.66 -10.53
N ALA A 454 -8.65 -2.86 -9.57
CA ALA A 454 -7.79 -3.31 -8.47
C ALA A 454 -8.50 -4.35 -7.58
N ASP A 455 -9.77 -4.13 -7.24
CA ASP A 455 -10.60 -5.08 -6.47
C ASP A 455 -10.74 -6.41 -7.23
N THR A 456 -11.01 -6.35 -8.54
CA THR A 456 -11.13 -7.54 -9.40
C THR A 456 -9.83 -8.35 -9.42
N ILE A 457 -8.68 -7.68 -9.49
CA ILE A 457 -7.37 -8.32 -9.41
C ILE A 457 -7.22 -9.01 -8.05
N LEU A 458 -7.46 -8.29 -6.96
CA LEU A 458 -7.26 -8.78 -5.60
C LEU A 458 -8.16 -9.99 -5.27
N ASP A 459 -9.46 -9.89 -5.57
CA ASP A 459 -10.48 -10.92 -5.31
C ASP A 459 -10.23 -12.23 -6.06
N ASN A 460 -9.50 -12.19 -7.19
CA ASN A 460 -9.19 -13.38 -7.97
C ASN A 460 -7.76 -13.88 -7.74
N LEU A 461 -6.79 -12.99 -7.48
CA LEU A 461 -5.39 -13.38 -7.30
C LEU A 461 -5.10 -13.97 -5.92
N VAL A 462 -5.71 -13.47 -4.84
CA VAL A 462 -5.49 -14.03 -3.50
C VAL A 462 -5.88 -15.52 -3.43
N PRO A 463 -7.05 -15.95 -3.94
CA PRO A 463 -7.38 -17.37 -4.06
C PRO A 463 -6.37 -18.17 -4.90
N GLY A 464 -5.88 -17.59 -6.01
CA GLY A 464 -4.85 -18.20 -6.84
C GLY A 464 -3.52 -18.40 -6.11
N LEU A 465 -3.09 -17.41 -5.34
CA LEU A 465 -1.87 -17.46 -4.53
C LEU A 465 -1.97 -18.51 -3.42
N LEU A 466 -3.13 -18.59 -2.75
CA LEU A 466 -3.40 -19.64 -1.76
C LEU A 466 -3.40 -21.03 -2.40
N ALA A 467 -4.02 -21.20 -3.56
CA ALA A 467 -4.05 -22.47 -4.27
C ALA A 467 -2.64 -22.92 -4.73
N GLN A 468 -1.85 -21.98 -5.27
CA GLN A 468 -0.47 -22.26 -5.68
C GLN A 468 0.42 -22.59 -4.48
N GLY A 469 0.36 -21.78 -3.42
CA GLY A 469 1.10 -22.03 -2.19
C GLY A 469 0.74 -23.37 -1.55
N ALA A 470 -0.54 -23.76 -1.58
CA ALA A 470 -0.99 -25.07 -1.12
C ALA A 470 -0.42 -26.22 -1.95
N ALA A 471 -0.43 -26.10 -3.28
CA ALA A 471 0.13 -27.10 -4.18
C ALA A 471 1.63 -27.30 -3.95
N GLU A 472 2.40 -26.21 -3.90
CA GLU A 472 3.84 -26.28 -3.64
C GLU A 472 4.15 -26.79 -2.23
N ALA A 473 3.40 -26.35 -1.21
CA ALA A 473 3.59 -26.81 0.15
C ALA A 473 3.27 -28.30 0.32
N LYS A 474 2.30 -28.83 -0.42
CA LYS A 474 2.00 -30.26 -0.46
C LYS A 474 3.24 -31.05 -0.87
N ASP A 475 3.83 -30.68 -2.01
CA ASP A 475 4.98 -31.42 -2.56
C ASP A 475 6.22 -31.25 -1.67
N ARG A 476 6.41 -30.05 -1.11
CA ARG A 476 7.59 -29.72 -0.32
C ARG A 476 7.53 -30.22 1.12
N PHE A 477 6.38 -30.23 1.80
CA PHE A 477 6.31 -30.45 3.26
C PHE A 477 5.32 -31.54 3.69
N ALA A 478 4.36 -31.95 2.85
CA ALA A 478 3.42 -33.01 3.26
C ALA A 478 4.11 -34.38 3.25
N GLY A 479 3.80 -35.23 4.22
CA GLY A 479 4.40 -36.56 4.31
C GLY A 479 4.37 -37.11 5.72
N THR A 480 4.95 -38.30 5.87
CA THR A 480 5.13 -38.95 7.16
C THR A 480 6.58 -38.81 7.58
N TYR A 481 6.82 -38.30 8.78
CA TYR A 481 8.12 -38.14 9.39
C TYR A 481 8.23 -39.10 10.56
N THR A 482 9.34 -39.81 10.68
CA THR A 482 9.53 -40.78 11.75
C THR A 482 10.93 -40.75 12.32
N THR A 483 11.05 -41.15 13.58
CA THR A 483 12.34 -41.43 14.21
C THR A 483 12.17 -42.42 15.37
N LYS A 484 13.29 -42.99 15.81
CA LYS A 484 13.38 -43.76 17.05
C LYS A 484 14.20 -42.94 18.04
N ALA A 485 13.54 -42.37 19.04
CA ALA A 485 14.18 -41.58 20.09
C ALA A 485 14.17 -42.36 21.40
N MET A 486 15.35 -42.70 21.93
CA MET A 486 15.50 -43.42 23.22
C MET A 486 14.57 -44.64 23.37
N GLY A 487 14.44 -45.45 22.31
CA GLY A 487 13.59 -46.64 22.27
C GLY A 487 12.09 -46.38 22.02
N SER A 488 11.65 -45.12 22.03
CA SER A 488 10.28 -44.72 21.68
C SER A 488 10.16 -44.41 20.18
N GLN A 489 9.10 -44.90 19.55
CA GLN A 489 8.75 -44.51 18.19
C GLN A 489 8.02 -43.17 18.21
N VAL A 490 8.48 -42.23 17.39
CA VAL A 490 7.82 -40.94 17.17
C VAL A 490 7.40 -40.86 15.70
N SER A 491 6.14 -40.49 15.47
CA SER A 491 5.56 -40.39 14.13
C SER A 491 4.77 -39.09 14.01
N LEU A 492 4.97 -38.38 12.90
CA LEU A 492 4.30 -37.14 12.58
C LEU A 492 3.82 -37.20 11.13
N LYS A 493 2.56 -36.90 10.88
CA LYS A 493 2.00 -36.85 9.52
C LYS A 493 1.49 -35.45 9.20
N ILE A 494 2.01 -34.88 8.12
CA ILE A 494 1.68 -33.53 7.65
C ILE A 494 0.91 -33.63 6.33
N SER A 495 -0.15 -32.85 6.20
CA SER A 495 -0.92 -32.69 4.96
C SER A 495 -1.34 -31.24 4.75
N VAL A 496 -1.78 -30.90 3.55
CA VAL A 496 -2.46 -29.61 3.30
C VAL A 496 -3.86 -29.65 3.87
N ASN A 497 -4.33 -28.55 4.48
CA ASN A 497 -5.71 -28.45 4.90
C ASN A 497 -6.64 -28.37 3.69
N GLN A 498 -7.52 -29.35 3.53
CA GLN A 498 -8.53 -29.42 2.46
C GLN A 498 -9.96 -29.21 2.99
N THR A 499 -10.11 -28.87 4.27
CA THR A 499 -11.40 -28.68 4.90
C THR A 499 -12.05 -27.39 4.39
N VAL A 500 -13.21 -27.51 3.75
CA VAL A 500 -13.95 -26.35 3.23
C VAL A 500 -14.29 -25.37 4.36
N GLY A 501 -13.99 -24.09 4.15
CA GLY A 501 -14.24 -23.01 5.13
C GLY A 501 -13.24 -22.94 6.29
N ALA A 502 -12.27 -23.86 6.37
CA ALA A 502 -11.20 -23.77 7.35
C ALA A 502 -10.06 -22.85 6.87
N PRO A 503 -9.33 -22.21 7.79
CA PRO A 503 -8.13 -21.47 7.43
C PRO A 503 -7.10 -22.37 6.70
N PRO A 504 -6.58 -21.97 5.52
CA PRO A 504 -5.47 -22.64 4.84
C PRO A 504 -4.20 -22.68 5.71
N GLY A 505 -3.38 -23.67 5.36
CA GLY A 505 -2.13 -24.00 6.01
C GLY A 505 -1.81 -25.49 5.84
N LEU A 506 -0.65 -25.88 6.34
CA LEU A 506 -0.33 -27.29 6.58
C LEU A 506 -0.98 -27.71 7.90
N ILE A 507 -1.36 -28.97 8.03
CA ILE A 507 -1.92 -29.53 9.27
C ILE A 507 -1.18 -30.80 9.68
N LEU A 508 -1.05 -30.97 10.98
CA LEU A 508 -0.71 -32.23 11.61
C LEU A 508 -1.97 -33.10 11.62
N SER A 509 -1.95 -34.16 10.82
CA SER A 509 -3.03 -35.17 10.80
C SER A 509 -2.77 -36.31 11.79
N ASN A 510 -1.52 -36.47 12.23
CA ASN A 510 -1.14 -37.35 13.32
C ASN A 510 0.14 -36.81 13.96
N PHE A 511 0.23 -36.82 15.29
CA PHE A 511 1.49 -36.67 15.99
C PHE A 511 1.51 -37.60 17.20
N THR A 512 2.23 -38.70 17.07
CA THR A 512 2.30 -39.75 18.10
C THR A 512 3.69 -39.79 18.71
N TYR A 513 3.77 -39.73 20.03
CA TYR A 513 5.01 -39.92 20.79
C TYR A 513 4.83 -41.06 21.79
N ASN A 514 5.62 -42.13 21.65
CA ASN A 514 5.57 -43.31 22.54
C ASN A 514 4.14 -43.88 22.72
N GLY A 515 3.41 -44.03 21.61
CA GLY A 515 2.02 -44.54 21.60
C GLY A 515 0.96 -43.53 22.05
N THR A 516 1.33 -42.33 22.49
CA THR A 516 0.38 -41.27 22.87
C THR A 516 0.13 -40.33 21.71
N ASP A 517 -1.14 -40.10 21.35
CA ASP A 517 -1.54 -39.08 20.39
C ASP A 517 -1.55 -37.69 21.04
N LEU A 518 -0.64 -36.83 20.59
CA LEU A 518 -0.42 -35.48 21.12
C LEU A 518 -1.43 -34.45 20.62
N LEU A 519 -2.22 -34.78 19.59
CA LEU A 519 -3.31 -33.93 19.11
C LEU A 519 -4.59 -34.25 19.88
N ALA A 520 -4.84 -35.52 20.19
CA ALA A 520 -6.04 -35.97 20.90
C ALA A 520 -6.08 -35.51 22.39
N ASN A 521 -4.93 -35.28 23.01
CA ASN A 521 -4.85 -34.85 24.42
C ASN A 521 -5.00 -33.33 24.63
N GLY A 522 -5.20 -32.55 23.54
CA GLY A 522 -5.37 -31.09 23.60
C GLY A 522 -4.09 -30.29 23.92
N LEU A 523 -2.93 -30.94 23.96
CA LEU A 523 -1.66 -30.29 24.28
C LEU A 523 -1.24 -29.30 23.18
N LEU A 524 -1.45 -29.68 21.92
CA LEU A 524 -1.00 -28.94 20.74
C LEU A 524 -2.17 -28.55 19.83
N PRO A 525 -2.12 -27.36 19.21
CA PRO A 525 -2.92 -27.13 18.02
C PRO A 525 -2.41 -27.99 16.85
N ASN A 526 -3.12 -27.97 15.72
CA ASN A 526 -2.80 -28.85 14.58
C ASN A 526 -2.37 -28.10 13.30
N ARG A 527 -2.54 -26.77 13.17
CA ARG A 527 -2.23 -26.06 11.93
C ARG A 527 -0.85 -25.41 11.99
N LEU A 528 0.00 -25.72 11.02
CA LEU A 528 1.34 -25.14 10.85
C LEU A 528 1.27 -23.93 9.91
N VAL A 529 1.81 -22.80 10.37
CA VAL A 529 2.04 -21.60 9.55
C VAL A 529 3.54 -21.24 9.55
N PRO A 530 4.11 -20.83 8.40
CA PRO A 530 5.52 -20.46 8.33
C PRO A 530 5.77 -19.11 9.02
N THR A 531 6.88 -19.02 9.76
CA THR A 531 7.28 -17.77 10.43
C THR A 531 8.69 -17.32 10.07
N ILE A 532 9.60 -18.24 9.76
CA ILE A 532 10.99 -17.92 9.38
C ILE A 532 11.40 -18.80 8.20
N ALA A 533 11.89 -18.16 7.14
CA ALA A 533 12.57 -18.84 6.04
C ALA A 533 14.05 -18.48 6.07
N ASP A 534 14.90 -19.45 6.42
CA ASP A 534 16.36 -19.33 6.37
C ASP A 534 16.89 -20.22 5.25
N THR A 535 16.61 -19.77 4.02
CA THR A 535 16.96 -20.48 2.80
C THR A 535 18.47 -20.63 2.63
N LYS A 536 19.28 -19.72 3.20
CA LYS A 536 20.75 -19.81 3.18
C LYS A 536 21.27 -21.04 3.90
N ASN A 537 20.63 -21.41 5.01
CA ASN A 537 21.00 -22.59 5.80
C ASN A 537 20.09 -23.80 5.54
N GLY A 538 19.20 -23.73 4.55
CA GLY A 538 18.27 -24.82 4.23
C GLY A 538 17.28 -25.11 5.36
N LYS A 539 16.81 -24.08 6.07
CA LYS A 539 15.90 -24.22 7.22
C LYS A 539 14.61 -23.43 7.02
N PHE A 540 13.49 -24.01 7.45
CA PHE A 540 12.21 -23.31 7.56
C PHE A 540 11.62 -23.54 8.95
N ALA A 541 11.26 -22.46 9.66
CA ALA A 541 10.54 -22.55 10.92
C ALA A 541 9.06 -22.30 10.70
N PHE A 542 8.24 -23.17 11.30
CA PHE A 542 6.80 -23.08 11.36
C PHE A 542 6.35 -23.04 12.83
N ARG A 543 5.24 -22.37 13.07
CA ARG A 543 4.54 -22.35 14.34
C ARG A 543 3.21 -23.09 14.22
N LEU A 544 2.86 -23.89 15.23
CA LEU A 544 1.51 -24.39 15.39
C LEU A 544 0.61 -23.27 15.90
N VAL A 545 -0.48 -23.03 15.17
CA VAL A 545 -1.52 -22.06 15.51
C VAL A 545 -2.86 -22.77 15.59
N ARG A 546 -3.76 -22.25 16.42
CA ARG A 546 -5.11 -22.81 16.52
C ARG A 546 -5.80 -22.68 15.17
N GLN A 547 -6.56 -23.73 14.84
CA GLN A 547 -7.55 -23.68 13.79
C GLN A 547 -8.83 -23.18 14.43
N GLU A 548 -8.92 -21.87 14.68
CA GLU A 548 -10.18 -21.31 15.13
C GLU A 548 -11.10 -21.26 13.91
N GLY A 549 -11.91 -22.31 13.77
CA GLY A 549 -13.00 -22.34 12.80
C GLY A 549 -13.94 -21.19 13.11
N PHE A 550 -14.13 -20.31 12.15
CA PHE A 550 -15.16 -19.29 12.28
C PHE A 550 -16.55 -19.93 12.12
N PRO A 551 -17.56 -19.53 12.91
CA PRO A 551 -17.47 -18.70 14.10
C PRO A 551 -17.24 -19.57 15.34
N LEU A 552 -16.28 -19.18 16.19
CA LEU A 552 -16.51 -19.25 17.62
C LEU A 552 -17.79 -18.45 17.88
N GLY A 553 -18.84 -19.11 18.38
CA GLY A 553 -20.16 -18.49 18.53
C GLY A 553 -20.04 -17.10 19.18
N ALA A 554 -20.66 -16.08 18.60
CA ALA A 554 -20.46 -14.65 18.89
C ALA A 554 -20.05 -14.31 20.33
N VAL A 555 -18.75 -14.40 20.61
CA VAL A 555 -18.15 -13.95 21.87
C VAL A 555 -17.86 -12.46 21.68
N GLY A 556 -18.30 -11.60 22.62
CA GLY A 556 -18.06 -10.16 22.49
C GLY A 556 -16.56 -9.85 22.33
N ARG A 557 -16.21 -8.70 21.72
CA ARG A 557 -14.81 -8.33 21.38
C ARG A 557 -13.77 -8.53 22.49
N PHE A 558 -14.19 -8.35 23.75
CA PHE A 558 -13.33 -8.53 24.93
C PHE A 558 -13.29 -9.98 25.42
N ALA A 559 -14.38 -10.72 25.27
CA ALA A 559 -14.44 -12.11 25.68
C ALA A 559 -13.76 -13.04 24.65
N ASP A 560 -13.60 -12.59 23.41
CA ASP A 560 -12.79 -13.24 22.37
C ASP A 560 -11.28 -12.90 22.48
N TRP A 561 -10.84 -12.21 23.56
CA TRP A 561 -9.44 -11.78 23.69
C TRP A 561 -8.45 -12.96 23.80
N GLU A 562 -8.88 -14.09 24.38
CA GLU A 562 -8.04 -15.30 24.51
C GLU A 562 -7.87 -16.07 23.20
N SER A 563 -8.59 -15.68 22.15
CA SER A 563 -8.55 -16.25 20.79
C SER A 563 -7.52 -15.53 19.90
N LEU A 564 -6.93 -14.43 20.39
CA LEU A 564 -5.94 -13.63 19.69
C LEU A 564 -4.64 -14.41 19.46
N SER A 565 -4.50 -14.99 18.26
CA SER A 565 -3.34 -15.79 17.85
C SER A 565 -1.98 -15.12 18.13
N TRP A 566 -1.87 -13.79 18.01
CA TRP A 566 -0.60 -13.08 18.27
C TRP A 566 -0.15 -13.12 19.75
N ALA A 567 -1.08 -13.28 20.69
CA ALA A 567 -0.77 -13.37 22.12
C ALA A 567 -0.44 -14.80 22.57
N GLU A 568 -0.83 -15.81 21.78
CA GLU A 568 -0.70 -17.22 22.15
C GLU A 568 0.52 -17.93 21.54
N VAL A 569 1.02 -17.47 20.38
CA VAL A 569 2.19 -18.06 19.71
C VAL A 569 3.44 -17.93 20.60
N GLY A 570 4.15 -19.04 20.80
CA GLY A 570 5.31 -19.13 21.68
C GLY A 570 5.00 -19.15 23.19
N ARG A 571 3.72 -19.09 23.60
CA ARG A 571 3.33 -19.02 25.02
C ARG A 571 3.56 -20.35 25.76
N ARG A 572 3.28 -21.48 25.11
CA ARG A 572 3.41 -22.82 25.70
C ARG A 572 4.82 -23.35 25.48
N THR A 573 5.56 -23.55 26.57
CA THR A 573 6.94 -24.08 26.51
C THR A 573 7.09 -25.34 27.36
N TYR A 574 8.03 -26.19 27.00
CA TYR A 574 8.49 -27.32 27.79
C TYR A 574 10.01 -27.30 27.84
N ALA A 575 10.57 -27.22 29.05
CA ALA A 575 12.01 -27.14 29.28
C ALA A 575 12.71 -26.04 28.43
N ASN A 576 12.15 -24.82 28.46
CA ASN A 576 12.58 -23.63 27.71
C ASN A 576 12.58 -23.78 26.18
N ALA A 577 11.81 -24.73 25.64
CA ALA A 577 11.59 -24.88 24.21
C ALA A 577 10.09 -24.77 23.89
N ASP A 578 9.78 -24.03 22.84
CA ASP A 578 8.39 -23.75 22.47
C ASP A 578 7.73 -25.01 21.91
N LEU A 579 6.58 -25.38 22.46
CA LEU A 579 5.82 -26.57 22.06
C LEU A 579 5.23 -26.44 20.65
N ASP A 580 5.05 -25.23 20.17
CA ASP A 580 4.49 -24.92 18.86
C ASP A 580 5.56 -24.74 17.77
N LEU A 581 6.86 -24.82 18.07
CA LEU A 581 7.94 -24.57 17.09
C LEU A 581 8.40 -25.84 16.39
N PHE A 582 8.30 -25.84 15.06
CA PHE A 582 8.73 -26.92 14.17
C PHE A 582 9.75 -26.37 13.18
N VAL A 583 10.97 -26.91 13.18
CA VAL A 583 12.03 -26.49 12.27
C VAL A 583 12.29 -27.60 11.25
N PHE A 584 12.10 -27.30 9.98
CA PHE A 584 12.33 -28.20 8.87
C PHE A 584 13.74 -28.02 8.30
N ASP A 585 14.38 -29.15 8.00
CA ASP A 585 15.49 -29.22 7.06
C ASP A 585 14.95 -29.36 5.65
N VAL A 586 15.47 -28.57 4.72
CA VAL A 586 15.08 -28.64 3.30
C VAL A 586 16.27 -28.88 2.39
N ASP A 587 16.04 -29.58 1.28
CA ASP A 587 17.02 -29.77 0.23
C ASP A 587 17.20 -28.50 -0.64
N LYS A 588 18.07 -28.58 -1.65
CA LYS A 588 18.33 -27.48 -2.58
C LYS A 588 17.11 -27.04 -3.41
N LYS A 589 16.11 -27.90 -3.54
CA LYS A 589 14.83 -27.61 -4.20
C LYS A 589 13.78 -27.06 -3.22
N GLY A 590 14.15 -26.90 -1.95
CA GLY A 590 13.27 -26.43 -0.89
C GLY A 590 12.30 -27.49 -0.37
N GLY A 591 12.46 -28.77 -0.74
CA GLY A 591 11.67 -29.87 -0.23
C GLY A 591 12.17 -30.33 1.14
N ALA A 592 11.26 -30.48 2.09
CA ALA A 592 11.61 -30.94 3.43
C ALA A 592 12.14 -32.37 3.41
N THR A 593 13.29 -32.57 4.05
CA THR A 593 13.95 -33.86 4.25
C THR A 593 13.79 -34.35 5.69
N ALA A 594 13.66 -33.43 6.64
CA ALA A 594 13.42 -33.75 8.04
C ALA A 594 12.69 -32.61 8.75
N VAL A 595 12.20 -32.88 9.96
CA VAL A 595 11.58 -31.91 10.85
C VAL A 595 12.00 -32.15 12.30
N CYS A 596 12.20 -31.07 13.03
CA CYS A 596 12.49 -31.05 14.45
C CYS A 596 11.40 -30.27 15.19
N PRO A 597 10.46 -30.97 15.85
CA PRO A 597 9.59 -30.36 16.87
C PRO A 597 10.47 -29.99 18.08
N VAL A 598 10.73 -28.70 18.26
CA VAL A 598 11.86 -28.22 19.10
C VAL A 598 11.73 -28.63 20.56
N ALA A 599 10.53 -28.56 21.13
CA ALA A 599 10.27 -29.00 22.51
C ALA A 599 10.49 -30.50 22.75
N PHE A 600 10.35 -31.33 21.71
CA PHE A 600 10.54 -32.78 21.79
C PHE A 600 11.99 -33.20 21.59
N ARG A 601 12.84 -32.32 21.03
CA ARG A 601 14.28 -32.55 20.82
C ARG A 601 14.58 -33.81 20.02
N VAL A 602 13.71 -34.11 19.06
CA VAL A 602 13.83 -35.24 18.15
C VAL A 602 13.98 -34.76 16.71
N HIS A 603 14.86 -35.39 15.97
CA HIS A 603 15.03 -35.17 14.53
C HIS A 603 14.34 -36.29 13.78
N MET A 604 13.36 -35.94 12.94
CA MET A 604 12.46 -36.88 12.27
C MET A 604 12.65 -36.80 10.76
N GLU A 605 13.11 -37.89 10.13
CA GLU A 605 13.33 -37.95 8.69
C GLU A 605 12.00 -38.15 7.95
N ARG A 606 11.85 -37.53 6.78
CA ARG A 606 10.70 -37.70 5.90
C ARG A 606 10.79 -39.07 5.20
N ASN A 607 9.75 -39.88 5.35
CA ASN A 607 9.67 -41.16 4.65
C ASN A 607 9.40 -40.90 3.16
N HIS A 608 10.39 -41.16 2.30
CA HIS A 608 10.23 -41.08 0.84
C HIS A 608 9.45 -42.27 0.24
N LYS A 609 9.06 -43.25 1.07
CA LYS A 609 8.22 -44.40 0.70
C LYS A 609 6.89 -44.31 1.45
N ALA A 610 5.91 -43.62 0.87
CA ALA A 610 4.50 -43.73 1.25
C ALA A 610 3.63 -43.40 0.05
#